data_AF-A0A6A5T9J9-F1
#
_entry.id   AF-A0A6A5T9J9-F1
#
_cell.length_a   1.000
_cell.length_b   1.000
_cell.length_c   1.000
_cell.angle_alpha   90.00
_cell.angle_beta   90.00
_cell.angle_gamma   90.00
#
_symmetry.space_group_name_H-M   'P 1'
#
loop_
_entity.id
_entity.type
_entity.pdbx_description
1 polymer ?
#
loop_
_entity_poly.entity_id
_entity_poly.type
_entity_poly.pdbx_seq_one_letter_code
_entity_poly.pdbx_strand_id
1 'polypeptide(L)'
;MAEYDGGFDAQDIHLMMQFTSTTSIDLLGDPKLWAQDAMQLAFQNNYLMHAILALAARHLQEAPQMHENHPLYDYKVLEAHHLRKALSGFSHTFNNNIHANQDAVLATSFLLLFHVSSVLNINPPPKQPCEDASFTFLRGIQSIVADGSHIAHSGRYKSLLAPPVLSPVIFPRTEACTWPDTLFIQLINDLPPASSYIQNKEVYIERFESLTLYLSTLTVQGLRAEALEELLLSFLKWQALCPPVFVDLVKAHDSVALVILAYYYAAVGLILSQVNNKWWWFQKKPRHMVQIIGEHIGPAWDAWLDWPRAAVQRYGTNV
;
A
#
# COMPACT_ATOMS: atom_id res chain seq x y z
N MET A 1 4.30 42.64 -0.05
CA MET A 1 4.99 42.16 -1.26
C MET A 1 4.44 40.76 -1.49
N ALA A 2 3.50 40.61 -2.42
CA ALA A 2 2.81 39.34 -2.64
C ALA A 2 3.78 38.35 -3.27
N GLU A 3 3.98 37.19 -2.63
CA GLU A 3 4.64 36.05 -3.26
C GLU A 3 3.81 35.66 -4.49
N TYR A 4 4.41 35.77 -5.67
CA TYR A 4 3.87 35.21 -6.90
C TYR A 4 3.81 33.68 -6.70
N ASP A 5 2.62 33.13 -6.49
CA ASP A 5 2.42 31.68 -6.38
C ASP A 5 2.79 31.06 -7.74
N GLY A 6 3.92 30.36 -7.76
CA GLY A 6 4.62 29.92 -8.96
C GLY A 6 3.76 29.01 -9.82
N GLY A 7 3.58 29.39 -11.08
CA GLY A 7 3.02 28.52 -12.11
C GLY A 7 3.93 27.32 -12.40
N PHE A 8 3.39 26.34 -13.12
CA PHE A 8 4.15 25.15 -13.52
C PHE A 8 5.28 25.51 -14.50
N ASP A 9 6.44 24.90 -14.33
CA ASP A 9 7.64 25.16 -15.13
C ASP A 9 8.02 23.98 -16.06
N ALA A 10 9.20 24.06 -16.68
CA ALA A 10 9.67 23.01 -17.59
C ALA A 10 9.96 21.67 -16.88
N GLN A 11 10.34 21.70 -15.59
CA GLN A 11 10.53 20.49 -14.78
C GLN A 11 9.18 19.83 -14.51
N ASP A 12 8.16 20.62 -14.24
CA ASP A 12 6.79 20.13 -14.07
C ASP A 12 6.26 19.47 -15.34
N ILE A 13 6.43 20.11 -16.51
CA ILE A 13 6.01 19.52 -17.79
C ILE A 13 6.72 18.18 -18.03
N HIS A 14 8.01 18.10 -17.70
CA HIS A 14 8.76 16.85 -17.79
C HIS A 14 8.17 15.76 -16.89
N LEU A 15 7.86 16.07 -15.64
CA LEU A 15 7.22 15.13 -14.71
C LEU A 15 5.80 14.72 -15.17
N MET A 16 5.03 15.64 -15.76
CA MET A 16 3.72 15.32 -16.36
C MET A 16 3.87 14.31 -17.51
N MET A 17 4.81 14.54 -18.42
CA MET A 17 5.09 13.61 -19.51
C MET A 17 5.48 12.25 -18.95
N GLN A 18 6.44 12.21 -18.02
CA GLN A 18 6.86 10.99 -17.34
C GLN A 18 5.71 10.26 -16.64
N PHE A 19 4.77 11.01 -16.06
CA PHE A 19 3.59 10.41 -15.45
C PHE A 19 2.77 9.66 -16.49
N THR A 20 2.36 10.38 -17.54
CA THR A 20 1.45 9.87 -18.58
C THR A 20 2.07 8.77 -19.45
N SER A 21 3.38 8.81 -19.69
CA SER A 21 4.07 7.87 -20.58
C SER A 21 4.56 6.61 -19.89
N THR A 22 4.80 6.65 -18.58
CA THR A 22 5.54 5.58 -17.90
C THR A 22 4.99 5.30 -16.51
N THR A 23 4.85 6.33 -15.66
CA THR A 23 4.47 6.10 -14.25
C THR A 23 3.07 5.53 -14.09
N SER A 24 2.12 5.97 -14.92
CA SER A 24 0.73 5.55 -14.86
C SER A 24 0.46 4.13 -15.36
N ILE A 25 1.36 3.55 -16.15
CA ILE A 25 1.15 2.25 -16.81
C ILE A 25 1.06 1.13 -15.78
N ASP A 26 1.89 1.20 -14.75
CA ASP A 26 2.04 0.18 -13.72
C ASP A 26 1.29 0.53 -12.42
N LEU A 27 0.27 1.39 -12.48
CA LEU A 27 -0.62 1.64 -11.34
C LEU A 27 -1.78 0.61 -11.32
N LEU A 28 -2.54 0.56 -10.22
CA LEU A 28 -3.75 -0.26 -10.14
C LEU A 28 -4.84 0.35 -11.04
N GLY A 29 -5.65 -0.48 -11.70
CA GLY A 29 -6.70 -0.06 -12.61
C GLY A 29 -6.22 0.17 -14.05
N ASP A 30 -7.17 0.55 -14.92
CA ASP A 30 -6.88 0.84 -16.34
C ASP A 30 -5.87 2.01 -16.44
N PRO A 31 -4.76 1.88 -17.19
CA PRO A 31 -3.81 2.97 -17.39
C PRO A 31 -4.45 4.28 -17.89
N LYS A 32 -5.55 4.22 -18.66
CA LYS A 32 -6.29 5.40 -19.12
C LYS A 32 -6.90 6.21 -17.98
N LEU A 33 -7.29 5.53 -16.90
CA LEU A 33 -7.82 6.15 -15.67
C LEU A 33 -6.84 7.18 -15.11
N TRP A 34 -5.56 6.93 -15.27
CA TRP A 34 -4.49 7.79 -14.77
C TRP A 34 -3.97 8.74 -15.86
N ALA A 35 -3.54 8.19 -17.00
CA ALA A 35 -2.86 8.96 -18.04
C ALA A 35 -3.77 9.99 -18.73
N GLN A 36 -5.09 9.75 -18.77
CA GLN A 36 -6.05 10.65 -19.41
C GLN A 36 -6.96 11.28 -18.36
N ASP A 37 -7.64 10.44 -17.60
CA ASP A 37 -8.76 10.84 -16.77
C ASP A 37 -8.34 11.63 -15.53
N ALA A 38 -7.43 11.08 -14.72
CA ALA A 38 -6.83 11.79 -13.60
C ALA A 38 -6.08 13.04 -14.08
N MET A 39 -5.42 12.94 -15.23
CA MET A 39 -4.68 14.06 -15.80
C MET A 39 -5.58 15.24 -16.19
N GLN A 40 -6.73 14.97 -16.82
CA GLN A 40 -7.73 15.99 -17.14
C GLN A 40 -8.28 16.66 -15.88
N LEU A 41 -8.56 15.89 -14.83
CA LEU A 41 -9.00 16.43 -13.54
C LEU A 41 -7.93 17.30 -12.90
N ALA A 42 -6.65 16.98 -13.05
CA ALA A 42 -5.55 17.71 -12.45
C ALA A 42 -5.42 19.14 -13.00
N PHE A 43 -5.78 19.40 -14.26
CA PHE A 43 -5.80 20.76 -14.81
C PHE A 43 -6.82 21.68 -14.13
N GLN A 44 -7.81 21.11 -13.45
CA GLN A 44 -8.81 21.84 -12.67
C GLN A 44 -8.52 21.79 -11.15
N ASN A 45 -7.52 21.00 -10.74
CA ASN A 45 -7.27 20.65 -9.35
C ASN A 45 -5.75 20.64 -9.05
N ASN A 46 -5.24 21.77 -8.57
CA ASN A 46 -3.80 21.94 -8.29
C ASN A 46 -3.24 20.88 -7.33
N TYR A 47 -4.02 20.46 -6.33
CA TYR A 47 -3.58 19.42 -5.38
C TYR A 47 -3.39 18.05 -6.06
N LEU A 48 -4.28 17.70 -7.00
CA LEU A 48 -4.17 16.47 -7.78
C LEU A 48 -3.00 16.54 -8.75
N MET A 49 -2.80 17.69 -9.41
CA MET A 49 -1.63 17.92 -10.26
C MET A 49 -0.35 17.70 -9.46
N HIS A 50 -0.23 18.30 -8.28
CA HIS A 50 0.95 18.09 -7.44
C HIS A 50 1.11 16.63 -6.97
N ALA A 51 0.03 15.89 -6.71
CA ALA A 51 0.14 14.46 -6.40
C ALA A 51 0.69 13.65 -7.59
N ILE A 52 0.25 13.97 -8.82
CA ILE A 52 0.75 13.39 -10.06
C ILE A 52 2.26 13.64 -10.22
N LEU A 53 2.70 14.90 -10.06
CA LEU A 53 4.11 15.29 -10.21
C LEU A 53 4.98 14.65 -9.12
N ALA A 54 4.51 14.61 -7.87
CA ALA A 54 5.23 13.97 -6.78
C ALA A 54 5.45 12.48 -7.04
N LEU A 55 4.43 11.76 -7.52
CA LEU A 55 4.54 10.34 -7.81
C LEU A 55 5.47 10.07 -9.01
N ALA A 56 5.44 10.92 -10.05
CA ALA A 56 6.34 10.82 -11.18
C ALA A 56 7.81 11.04 -10.78
N ALA A 57 8.07 12.07 -9.96
CA ALA A 57 9.40 12.34 -9.43
C ALA A 57 9.91 11.18 -8.56
N ARG A 58 9.02 10.57 -7.75
CA ARG A 58 9.33 9.38 -6.96
C ARG A 58 9.68 8.17 -7.84
N HIS A 59 8.93 7.96 -8.92
CA HIS A 59 9.20 6.87 -9.86
C HIS A 59 10.58 7.00 -10.55
N LEU A 60 10.95 8.21 -10.97
CA LEU A 60 12.25 8.49 -11.60
C LEU A 60 13.44 8.23 -10.66
N GLN A 61 13.24 8.30 -9.34
CA GLN A 61 14.27 7.92 -8.37
C GLN A 61 14.43 6.40 -8.25
N GLU A 62 13.35 5.64 -8.41
CA GLU A 62 13.35 4.17 -8.29
C GLU A 62 13.89 3.49 -9.55
N ALA A 63 13.61 4.05 -10.72
CA ALA A 63 14.10 3.59 -12.00
C ALA A 63 14.68 4.78 -12.80
N PRO A 64 15.92 5.22 -12.48
CA PRO A 64 16.59 6.23 -13.28
C PRO A 64 16.67 5.71 -14.71
N GLN A 65 15.94 6.33 -15.63
CA GLN A 65 15.99 5.93 -17.04
C GLN A 65 17.43 6.13 -17.51
N MET A 66 18.10 5.02 -17.88
CA MET A 66 19.47 4.96 -18.40
C MET A 66 19.57 5.55 -19.83
N HIS A 67 18.90 6.66 -20.09
CA HIS A 67 18.95 7.34 -21.38
C HIS A 67 19.80 8.60 -21.25
N GLU A 68 20.81 8.72 -22.12
CA GLU A 68 21.81 9.80 -22.19
C GLU A 68 21.21 11.22 -22.35
N ASN A 69 19.89 11.35 -22.53
CA ASN A 69 19.18 12.61 -22.81
C ASN A 69 18.20 13.04 -21.70
N HIS A 70 18.18 12.38 -20.54
CA HIS A 70 17.30 12.80 -19.45
C HIS A 70 17.84 14.03 -18.71
N PRO A 71 17.00 15.03 -18.37
CA PRO A 71 17.44 16.16 -17.59
C PRO A 71 17.97 15.72 -16.21
N LEU A 72 19.12 16.26 -15.80
CA LEU A 72 19.72 16.04 -14.48
C LEU A 72 19.03 16.91 -13.42
N TYR A 73 17.76 16.63 -13.15
CA TYR A 73 17.01 17.30 -12.08
C TYR A 73 17.18 16.58 -10.73
N ASP A 74 17.07 17.35 -9.64
CA ASP A 74 16.97 16.78 -8.30
C ASP A 74 15.53 16.32 -8.03
N TYR A 75 15.22 15.09 -8.43
CA TYR A 75 13.89 14.51 -8.26
C TYR A 75 13.45 14.36 -6.80
N LYS A 76 14.39 14.32 -5.84
CA LYS A 76 14.04 14.29 -4.41
C LYS A 76 13.46 15.62 -3.95
N VAL A 77 14.08 16.72 -4.39
CA VAL A 77 13.58 18.08 -4.10
C VAL A 77 12.23 18.32 -4.77
N LEU A 78 12.08 17.90 -6.03
CA LEU A 78 10.80 18.03 -6.76
C LEU A 78 9.69 17.20 -6.10
N GLU A 79 9.97 15.95 -5.75
CA GLU A 79 9.05 15.09 -5.01
C GLU A 79 8.58 15.78 -3.71
N ALA A 80 9.52 16.22 -2.87
CA ALA A 80 9.20 16.85 -1.59
C ALA A 80 8.39 18.15 -1.77
N HIS A 81 8.74 18.97 -2.77
CA HIS A 81 8.03 20.19 -3.10
C HIS A 81 6.56 19.92 -3.45
N HIS A 82 6.32 19.03 -4.41
CA HIS A 82 4.96 18.74 -4.87
C HIS A 82 4.17 17.94 -3.84
N LEU A 83 4.78 16.99 -3.13
CA LEU A 83 4.10 16.23 -2.09
C LEU A 83 3.55 17.14 -1.00
N ARG A 84 4.33 18.13 -0.56
CA ARG A 84 3.88 19.13 0.43
C ARG A 84 2.68 19.93 -0.08
N LYS A 85 2.73 20.41 -1.33
CA LYS A 85 1.62 21.16 -1.94
C LYS A 85 0.38 20.30 -2.13
N ALA A 86 0.55 19.05 -2.57
CA ALA A 86 -0.52 18.07 -2.73
C ALA A 86 -1.24 17.81 -1.40
N LEU A 87 -0.50 17.50 -0.33
CA LEU A 87 -1.05 17.25 0.99
C LEU A 87 -1.78 18.47 1.57
N SER A 88 -1.20 19.67 1.43
CA SER A 88 -1.82 20.90 1.91
C SER A 88 -3.14 21.20 1.21
N GLY A 89 -3.18 21.11 -0.13
CA GLY A 89 -4.39 21.35 -0.90
C GLY A 89 -5.44 20.24 -0.75
N PHE A 90 -4.98 18.99 -0.62
CA PHE A 90 -5.84 17.84 -0.38
C PHE A 90 -6.53 17.92 0.97
N SER A 91 -5.80 18.19 2.06
CA SER A 91 -6.36 18.29 3.42
C SER A 91 -7.42 19.39 3.52
N HIS A 92 -7.17 20.55 2.90
CA HIS A 92 -8.15 21.64 2.87
C HIS A 92 -9.45 21.23 2.14
N THR A 93 -9.34 20.61 0.97
CA THR A 93 -10.50 20.15 0.19
C THR A 93 -11.24 19.01 0.87
N PHE A 94 -10.51 18.05 1.44
CA PHE A 94 -11.05 16.89 2.14
C PHE A 94 -11.87 17.30 3.37
N ASN A 95 -11.44 18.31 4.13
CA ASN A 95 -12.18 18.76 5.31
C ASN A 95 -13.38 19.66 4.99
N ASN A 96 -13.37 20.36 3.85
CA ASN A 96 -14.34 21.42 3.56
C ASN A 96 -15.37 21.06 2.49
N ASN A 97 -15.06 20.17 1.52
CA ASN A 97 -15.92 19.95 0.36
C ASN A 97 -15.66 18.63 -0.39
N ILE A 98 -15.86 17.47 0.27
CA ILE A 98 -15.63 16.15 -0.33
C ILE A 98 -16.53 15.91 -1.56
N HIS A 99 -17.78 16.36 -1.52
CA HIS A 99 -18.79 16.00 -2.52
C HIS A 99 -18.71 16.78 -3.83
N ALA A 100 -18.17 18.00 -3.84
CA ALA A 100 -18.07 18.79 -5.07
C ALA A 100 -17.00 18.26 -6.05
N ASN A 101 -16.05 17.44 -5.58
CA ASN A 101 -14.91 17.02 -6.39
C ASN A 101 -14.41 15.61 -6.05
N GLN A 102 -15.37 14.68 -5.92
CA GLN A 102 -15.13 13.32 -5.44
C GLN A 102 -14.08 12.58 -6.27
N ASP A 103 -14.14 12.67 -7.60
CA ASP A 103 -13.19 11.98 -8.47
C ASP A 103 -11.76 12.49 -8.28
N ALA A 104 -11.55 13.79 -8.09
CA ALA A 104 -10.20 14.33 -7.87
C ALA A 104 -9.68 13.99 -6.45
N VAL A 105 -10.56 13.96 -5.45
CA VAL A 105 -10.23 13.49 -4.09
C VAL A 105 -9.83 12.01 -4.12
N LEU A 106 -10.59 11.17 -4.82
CA LEU A 106 -10.29 9.74 -4.99
C LEU A 106 -8.96 9.53 -5.72
N ALA A 107 -8.78 10.19 -6.87
CA ALA A 107 -7.55 10.13 -7.64
C ALA A 107 -6.34 10.50 -6.78
N THR A 108 -6.43 11.62 -6.06
CA THR A 108 -5.35 12.09 -5.17
C THR A 108 -5.09 11.09 -4.05
N SER A 109 -6.13 10.51 -3.45
CA SER A 109 -5.98 9.53 -2.37
C SER A 109 -5.21 8.30 -2.83
N PHE A 110 -5.54 7.75 -4.01
CA PHE A 110 -4.81 6.61 -4.56
C PHE A 110 -3.37 6.97 -4.98
N LEU A 111 -3.16 8.13 -5.59
CA LEU A 111 -1.80 8.56 -5.97
C LEU A 111 -0.90 8.76 -4.75
N LEU A 112 -1.42 9.35 -3.68
CA LEU A 112 -0.72 9.48 -2.40
C LEU A 112 -0.51 8.12 -1.73
N LEU A 113 -1.45 7.18 -1.87
CA LEU A 113 -1.29 5.80 -1.42
C LEU A 113 -0.14 5.09 -2.15
N PHE A 114 -0.07 5.20 -3.48
CA PHE A 114 1.04 4.63 -4.26
C PHE A 114 2.37 5.28 -3.84
N HIS A 115 2.37 6.60 -3.67
CA HIS A 115 3.54 7.34 -3.21
C HIS A 115 4.04 6.81 -1.86
N VAL A 116 3.20 6.84 -0.81
CA VAL A 116 3.62 6.41 0.54
C VAL A 116 3.98 4.93 0.61
N SER A 117 3.36 4.10 -0.24
CA SER A 117 3.68 2.68 -0.36
C SER A 117 5.07 2.44 -0.97
N SER A 118 5.52 3.35 -1.83
CA SER A 118 6.84 3.28 -2.47
C SER A 118 7.98 3.74 -1.57
N VAL A 119 7.69 4.54 -0.55
CA VAL A 119 8.71 5.07 0.37
C VAL A 119 9.13 3.99 1.36
N LEU A 120 10.44 3.74 1.42
CA LEU A 120 11.07 2.90 2.44
C LEU A 120 11.72 3.79 3.49
N ASN A 121 11.43 3.54 4.76
CA ASN A 121 12.18 4.14 5.84
C ASN A 121 13.42 3.30 6.12
N ILE A 122 14.54 3.62 5.44
CA ILE A 122 15.80 2.85 5.54
C ILE A 122 16.51 3.13 6.88
N ASN A 123 16.28 4.28 7.49
CA ASN A 123 16.83 4.66 8.79
C ASN A 123 15.69 5.07 9.73
N PRO A 124 14.84 4.12 10.15
CA PRO A 124 13.71 4.47 10.98
C PRO A 124 14.19 4.96 12.36
N PRO A 125 13.46 5.91 12.98
CA PRO A 125 13.81 6.38 14.30
C PRO A 125 13.78 5.20 15.29
N PRO A 126 14.70 5.14 16.28
CA PRO A 126 14.81 4.00 17.21
C PRO A 126 13.52 3.71 17.98
N LYS A 127 12.64 4.71 18.12
CA LYS A 127 11.36 4.59 18.83
C LYS A 127 10.27 3.90 18.00
N GLN A 128 10.41 3.86 16.68
CA GLN A 128 9.39 3.38 15.74
C GLN A 128 10.03 2.64 14.55
N PRO A 129 10.82 1.58 14.78
CA PRO A 129 11.52 0.86 13.72
C PRO A 129 10.56 0.24 12.68
N CYS A 130 9.40 -0.24 13.13
CA CYS A 130 8.44 -0.97 12.29
C CYS A 130 7.31 -0.09 11.72
N GLU A 131 7.42 1.25 11.76
CA GLU A 131 6.35 2.12 11.29
C GLU A 131 6.24 2.11 9.75
N ASP A 132 5.02 1.86 9.27
CA ASP A 132 4.66 2.07 7.87
C ASP A 132 3.67 3.23 7.75
N ALA A 133 4.13 4.33 7.14
CA ALA A 133 3.32 5.51 6.89
C ALA A 133 2.06 5.23 6.05
N SER A 134 2.02 4.14 5.27
CA SER A 134 0.84 3.73 4.51
C SER A 134 -0.33 3.33 5.42
N PHE A 135 -0.07 2.74 6.60
CA PHE A 135 -1.10 2.43 7.60
C PHE A 135 -1.74 3.71 8.15
N THR A 136 -0.90 4.70 8.47
CA THR A 136 -1.37 6.00 8.96
C THR A 136 -2.16 6.74 7.88
N PHE A 137 -1.68 6.72 6.63
CA PHE A 137 -2.35 7.37 5.51
C PHE A 137 -3.71 6.74 5.21
N LEU A 138 -3.78 5.41 5.06
CA LEU A 138 -5.03 4.70 4.76
C LEU A 138 -6.09 4.89 5.85
N ARG A 139 -5.68 4.95 7.13
CA ARG A 139 -6.58 5.32 8.22
C ARG A 139 -7.16 6.72 8.03
N GLY A 140 -6.33 7.69 7.63
CA GLY A 140 -6.77 9.08 7.40
C GLY A 140 -7.82 9.19 6.30
N ILE A 141 -7.85 8.24 5.36
CA ILE A 141 -8.84 8.16 4.28
C ILE A 141 -9.81 6.98 4.45
N GLN A 142 -9.95 6.42 5.65
CA GLN A 142 -10.77 5.23 5.89
C GLN A 142 -12.23 5.45 5.47
N SER A 143 -12.79 6.66 5.65
CA SER A 143 -14.16 6.97 5.20
C SER A 143 -14.33 6.79 3.69
N ILE A 144 -13.31 7.12 2.90
CA ILE A 144 -13.32 6.90 1.44
C ILE A 144 -13.36 5.40 1.12
N VAL A 145 -12.63 4.59 1.88
CA VAL A 145 -12.51 3.13 1.66
C VAL A 145 -13.70 2.35 2.22
N ALA A 146 -14.26 2.80 3.34
CA ALA A 146 -15.34 2.14 4.06
C ALA A 146 -16.73 2.51 3.53
N ASP A 147 -16.95 3.78 3.14
CA ASP A 147 -18.27 4.30 2.79
C ASP A 147 -18.67 4.03 1.32
N GLY A 148 -18.31 2.86 0.82
CA GLY A 148 -18.60 2.40 -0.54
C GLY A 148 -20.09 2.25 -0.87
N SER A 149 -21.02 2.79 -0.08
CA SER A 149 -22.46 2.60 -0.25
C SER A 149 -23.03 3.39 -1.44
N HIS A 150 -22.56 4.62 -1.71
CA HIS A 150 -23.00 5.41 -2.88
C HIS A 150 -21.87 5.88 -3.82
N ILE A 151 -20.68 6.19 -3.30
CA ILE A 151 -19.54 6.69 -4.11
C ILE A 151 -18.86 5.54 -4.89
N ALA A 152 -18.81 4.34 -4.32
CA ALA A 152 -18.16 3.20 -4.98
C ALA A 152 -19.02 2.54 -6.09
N HIS A 153 -20.32 2.85 -6.16
CA HIS A 153 -21.22 2.25 -7.14
C HIS A 153 -21.42 3.10 -8.41
N SER A 154 -21.05 4.38 -8.37
CA SER A 154 -21.11 5.28 -9.52
C SER A 154 -19.93 6.24 -9.50
N GLY A 155 -18.97 6.05 -10.41
CA GLY A 155 -17.79 6.90 -10.50
C GLY A 155 -16.70 6.26 -11.35
N ARG A 156 -15.73 7.06 -11.75
CA ARG A 156 -14.66 6.63 -12.65
C ARG A 156 -13.68 5.65 -11.99
N TYR A 157 -13.49 5.78 -10.68
CA TYR A 157 -12.57 4.97 -9.86
C TYR A 157 -13.23 3.76 -9.18
N LYS A 158 -14.47 3.41 -9.55
CA LYS A 158 -15.25 2.33 -8.89
C LYS A 158 -14.52 0.99 -8.85
N SER A 159 -13.80 0.63 -9.90
CA SER A 159 -13.08 -0.63 -10.00
C SER A 159 -11.94 -0.76 -8.99
N LEU A 160 -11.44 0.36 -8.46
CA LEU A 160 -10.42 0.36 -7.40
C LEU A 160 -11.04 0.21 -6.00
N LEU A 161 -12.26 0.72 -5.80
CA LEU A 161 -12.95 0.69 -4.51
C LEU A 161 -13.72 -0.62 -4.30
N ALA A 162 -14.31 -1.13 -5.39
CA ALA A 162 -15.09 -2.36 -5.45
C ALA A 162 -14.67 -3.16 -6.69
N PRO A 163 -13.47 -3.77 -6.68
CA PRO A 163 -13.03 -4.62 -7.78
C PRO A 163 -14.01 -5.78 -7.98
N PRO A 164 -14.22 -6.23 -9.24
CA PRO A 164 -14.99 -7.43 -9.49
C PRO A 164 -14.31 -8.61 -8.81
N VAL A 165 -15.09 -9.52 -8.21
CA VAL A 165 -14.56 -10.75 -7.62
C VAL A 165 -14.16 -11.69 -8.76
N LEU A 166 -12.86 -11.86 -8.95
CA LEU A 166 -12.24 -12.70 -9.99
C LEU A 166 -11.50 -13.90 -9.39
N SER A 167 -11.11 -13.79 -8.12
CA SER A 167 -10.52 -14.85 -7.33
C SER A 167 -11.50 -16.03 -7.18
N PRO A 168 -11.01 -17.28 -7.33
CA PRO A 168 -11.82 -18.43 -6.97
C PRO A 168 -12.10 -18.40 -5.47
N VAL A 169 -13.36 -18.46 -5.07
CA VAL A 169 -13.74 -18.64 -3.66
C VAL A 169 -13.30 -20.04 -3.24
N ILE A 170 -12.20 -20.13 -2.50
CA ILE A 170 -11.70 -21.40 -1.97
C ILE A 170 -12.19 -21.52 -0.53
N PHE A 171 -13.06 -22.49 -0.29
CA PHE A 171 -13.26 -23.00 1.05
C PHE A 171 -12.04 -23.86 1.38
N PRO A 172 -11.32 -23.62 2.49
CA PRO A 172 -10.17 -24.43 2.85
C PRO A 172 -10.63 -25.89 2.97
N ARG A 173 -10.21 -26.73 2.00
CA ARG A 173 -10.36 -28.17 2.13
C ARG A 173 -9.43 -28.63 3.25
N THR A 174 -9.96 -29.50 4.09
CA THR A 174 -9.31 -30.34 5.10
C THR A 174 -8.27 -31.28 4.48
N GLU A 175 -7.32 -30.75 3.73
CA GLU A 175 -6.10 -31.46 3.36
C GLU A 175 -4.96 -30.81 4.14
N ALA A 176 -4.20 -31.64 4.85
CA ALA A 176 -3.14 -31.27 5.76
C ALA A 176 -1.92 -30.66 5.03
N CYS A 177 -2.12 -29.52 4.37
CA CYS A 177 -1.03 -28.60 4.11
C CYS A 177 -0.72 -27.93 5.46
N THR A 178 0.54 -27.93 5.86
CA THR A 178 1.10 -27.17 6.99
C THR A 178 0.96 -25.68 6.71
N TRP A 179 -0.28 -25.18 6.76
CA TRP A 179 -0.60 -23.77 6.64
C TRP A 179 -0.26 -23.03 7.94
N PRO A 180 -0.09 -21.70 7.87
CA PRO A 180 0.07 -20.84 9.03
C PRO A 180 -1.07 -20.90 10.04
N ASP A 181 -2.25 -21.44 9.70
CA ASP A 181 -3.41 -21.46 10.61
C ASP A 181 -3.19 -22.35 11.83
N THR A 182 -2.64 -23.55 11.64
CA THR A 182 -2.30 -24.44 12.76
C THR A 182 -1.20 -23.85 13.62
N LEU A 183 -0.22 -23.22 12.97
CA LEU A 183 0.85 -22.48 13.63
C LEU A 183 0.25 -21.30 14.43
N PHE A 184 -0.53 -20.42 13.84
CA PHE A 184 -1.09 -19.27 14.54
C PHE A 184 -2.03 -19.67 15.69
N ILE A 185 -2.82 -20.72 15.52
CA ILE A 185 -3.62 -21.27 16.62
C ILE A 185 -2.71 -21.79 17.75
N GLN A 186 -1.60 -22.46 17.43
CA GLN A 186 -0.58 -22.83 18.42
C GLN A 186 0.02 -21.60 19.11
N LEU A 187 0.39 -20.55 18.37
CA LEU A 187 0.90 -19.29 18.93
C LEU A 187 -0.06 -18.73 19.98
N ILE A 188 -1.33 -18.58 19.60
CA ILE A 188 -2.38 -18.01 20.44
C ILE A 188 -2.69 -18.88 21.67
N ASN A 189 -2.47 -20.19 21.58
CA ASN A 189 -2.64 -21.12 22.70
C ASN A 189 -1.42 -21.16 23.63
N ASP A 190 -0.22 -20.93 23.09
CA ASP A 190 1.05 -20.91 23.83
C ASP A 190 1.35 -19.53 24.45
N LEU A 191 0.52 -18.51 24.18
CA LEU A 191 0.64 -17.20 24.82
C LEU A 191 0.58 -17.32 26.36
N PRO A 192 1.52 -16.69 27.11
CA PRO A 192 1.55 -16.84 28.55
C PRO A 192 0.25 -16.36 29.22
N PRO A 193 -0.35 -17.14 30.15
CA PRO A 193 -1.66 -16.85 30.76
C PRO A 193 -1.72 -15.57 31.61
N ALA A 194 -0.58 -14.93 31.91
CA ALA A 194 -0.48 -13.67 32.64
C ALA A 194 0.03 -12.49 31.77
N SER A 195 0.13 -12.68 30.46
CA SER A 195 0.64 -11.65 29.55
C SER A 195 -0.44 -10.63 29.15
N SER A 196 0.00 -9.43 28.75
CA SER A 196 -0.86 -8.41 28.13
C SER A 196 -1.54 -8.88 26.84
N TYR A 197 -1.02 -9.94 26.21
CA TYR A 197 -1.54 -10.48 24.95
C TYR A 197 -2.96 -11.06 25.06
N ILE A 198 -3.36 -11.58 26.23
CA ILE A 198 -4.70 -12.19 26.40
C ILE A 198 -5.82 -11.18 26.23
N GLN A 199 -5.59 -9.94 26.67
CA GLN A 199 -6.58 -8.87 26.59
C GLN A 199 -6.97 -8.56 25.14
N ASN A 200 -6.06 -8.80 24.19
CA ASN A 200 -6.25 -8.50 22.76
C ASN A 200 -6.40 -9.78 21.91
N LYS A 201 -6.58 -10.95 22.54
CA LYS A 201 -6.64 -12.25 21.85
C LYS A 201 -7.68 -12.30 20.73
N GLU A 202 -8.88 -11.77 20.97
CA GLU A 202 -9.95 -11.72 19.98
C GLU A 202 -9.56 -10.87 18.76
N VAL A 203 -8.86 -9.75 18.98
CA VAL A 203 -8.37 -8.87 17.90
C VAL A 203 -7.32 -9.59 17.06
N TYR A 204 -6.41 -10.34 17.69
CA TYR A 204 -5.41 -11.11 16.95
C TYR A 204 -6.05 -12.21 16.10
N ILE A 205 -6.97 -12.98 16.69
CA ILE A 205 -7.68 -14.06 15.99
C ILE A 205 -8.41 -13.51 14.77
N GLU A 206 -9.23 -12.49 14.98
CA GLU A 206 -10.06 -11.93 13.90
C GLU A 206 -9.20 -11.31 12.78
N ARG A 207 -8.09 -10.64 13.13
CA ARG A 207 -7.16 -10.08 12.13
C ARG A 207 -6.41 -11.14 11.36
N PHE A 208 -6.03 -12.24 12.00
CA PHE A 208 -5.35 -13.33 11.32
C PHE A 208 -6.31 -14.12 10.44
N GLU A 209 -7.49 -14.48 10.93
CA GLU A 209 -8.52 -15.22 10.16
C GLU A 209 -8.95 -14.43 8.90
N SER A 210 -9.15 -13.11 9.03
CA SER A 210 -9.47 -12.27 7.88
C SER A 210 -8.34 -12.21 6.84
N LEU A 211 -7.08 -12.37 7.25
CA LEU A 211 -5.93 -12.45 6.35
C LEU A 211 -5.82 -13.83 5.67
N THR A 212 -6.07 -14.91 6.43
CA THR A 212 -6.06 -16.29 5.93
C THR A 212 -7.01 -16.48 4.74
N LEU A 213 -8.16 -15.81 4.74
CA LEU A 213 -9.09 -15.86 3.61
C LEU A 213 -8.42 -15.51 2.27
N TYR A 214 -7.63 -14.44 2.24
CA TYR A 214 -6.90 -14.02 1.04
C TYR A 214 -5.66 -14.86 0.76
N LEU A 215 -4.96 -15.30 1.81
CA LEU A 215 -3.80 -16.19 1.69
C LEU A 215 -4.18 -17.53 1.04
N SER A 216 -5.35 -18.08 1.38
CA SER A 216 -5.86 -19.33 0.78
C SER A 216 -5.94 -19.24 -0.74
N THR A 217 -6.42 -18.12 -1.28
CA THR A 217 -6.51 -17.86 -2.72
C THR A 217 -5.15 -17.83 -3.40
N LEU A 218 -4.10 -17.35 -2.71
CA LEU A 218 -2.74 -17.27 -3.27
C LEU A 218 -2.08 -18.63 -3.49
N THR A 219 -2.66 -19.74 -3.01
CA THR A 219 -2.13 -21.08 -3.34
C THR A 219 -2.55 -21.61 -4.69
N VAL A 220 -3.50 -20.96 -5.35
CA VAL A 220 -3.86 -21.32 -6.72
C VAL A 220 -2.72 -20.91 -7.65
N GLN A 221 -2.14 -21.90 -8.33
CA GLN A 221 -1.13 -21.64 -9.35
C GLN A 221 -1.77 -21.02 -10.60
N GLY A 222 -1.06 -20.08 -11.23
CA GLY A 222 -1.47 -19.51 -12.52
C GLY A 222 -2.63 -18.51 -12.43
N LEU A 223 -2.74 -17.79 -11.32
CA LEU A 223 -3.67 -16.66 -11.22
C LEU A 223 -3.39 -15.64 -12.33
N ARG A 224 -4.47 -15.14 -12.93
CA ARG A 224 -4.37 -14.08 -13.95
C ARG A 224 -4.00 -12.75 -13.30
N ALA A 225 -3.40 -11.84 -14.07
CA ALA A 225 -2.97 -10.53 -13.59
C ALA A 225 -4.12 -9.72 -12.96
N GLU A 226 -5.34 -9.85 -13.48
CA GLU A 226 -6.53 -9.17 -12.96
C GLU A 226 -6.97 -9.71 -11.60
N ALA A 227 -6.82 -11.02 -11.36
CA ALA A 227 -7.10 -11.62 -10.05
C ALA A 227 -6.04 -11.23 -9.02
N LEU A 228 -4.77 -11.12 -9.44
CA LEU A 228 -3.69 -10.60 -8.59
C LEU A 228 -3.95 -9.12 -8.22
N GLU A 229 -4.46 -8.33 -9.16
CA GLU A 229 -4.83 -6.93 -8.93
C GLU A 229 -5.99 -6.79 -7.93
N GLU A 230 -7.04 -7.60 -8.09
CA GLU A 230 -8.16 -7.67 -7.14
C GLU A 230 -7.69 -8.06 -5.73
N LEU A 231 -6.81 -9.06 -5.63
CA LEU A 231 -6.24 -9.47 -4.34
C LEU A 231 -5.43 -8.34 -3.72
N LEU A 232 -4.58 -7.66 -4.50
CA LEU A 232 -3.78 -6.53 -3.99
C LEU A 232 -4.69 -5.40 -3.48
N LEU A 233 -5.75 -5.05 -4.22
CA LEU A 233 -6.77 -4.09 -3.76
C LEU A 233 -7.45 -4.55 -2.47
N SER A 234 -7.73 -5.85 -2.34
CA SER A 234 -8.31 -6.42 -1.13
C SER A 234 -7.37 -6.34 0.07
N PHE A 235 -6.06 -6.55 -0.12
CA PHE A 235 -5.06 -6.35 0.94
C PHE A 235 -4.93 -4.88 1.34
N LEU A 236 -4.95 -3.94 0.39
CA LEU A 236 -4.97 -2.51 0.71
C LEU A 236 -6.24 -2.12 1.48
N LYS A 237 -7.39 -2.70 1.12
CA LYS A 237 -8.64 -2.52 1.86
C LYS A 237 -8.57 -3.14 3.26
N TRP A 238 -8.00 -4.33 3.42
CA TRP A 238 -7.78 -4.96 4.72
C TRP A 238 -6.97 -4.03 5.64
N GLN A 239 -5.89 -3.44 5.12
CA GLN A 239 -5.04 -2.49 5.83
C GLN A 239 -5.81 -1.22 6.25
N ALA A 240 -6.61 -0.65 5.35
CA ALA A 240 -7.41 0.53 5.64
C ALA A 240 -8.50 0.29 6.69
N LEU A 241 -8.99 -0.95 6.79
CA LEU A 241 -10.05 -1.36 7.71
C LEU A 241 -9.53 -2.02 8.99
N CYS A 242 -8.23 -1.96 9.27
CA CYS A 242 -7.67 -2.42 10.54
C CYS A 242 -8.34 -1.67 11.72
N PRO A 243 -8.86 -2.40 12.74
CA PRO A 243 -9.47 -1.77 13.91
C PRO A 243 -8.49 -0.82 14.62
N PRO A 244 -8.98 0.26 15.25
CA PRO A 244 -8.13 1.19 16.00
C PRO A 244 -7.20 0.48 16.98
N VAL A 245 -7.75 -0.49 17.72
CA VAL A 245 -7.02 -1.32 18.70
C VAL A 245 -5.84 -2.05 18.07
N PHE A 246 -6.03 -2.70 16.92
CA PHE A 246 -4.94 -3.44 16.26
C PHE A 246 -3.78 -2.52 15.87
N VAL A 247 -4.08 -1.35 15.35
CA VAL A 247 -3.03 -0.39 14.96
C VAL A 247 -2.35 0.21 16.19
N ASP A 248 -3.07 0.43 17.29
CA ASP A 248 -2.46 0.89 18.53
C ASP A 248 -1.50 -0.18 19.08
N LEU A 249 -1.81 -1.46 18.91
CA LEU A 249 -0.88 -2.57 19.21
C LEU A 249 0.35 -2.55 18.31
N VAL A 250 0.19 -2.34 17.00
CA VAL A 250 1.33 -2.17 16.08
C VAL A 250 2.21 -0.99 16.49
N LYS A 251 1.62 0.16 16.84
CA LYS A 251 2.35 1.35 17.33
C LYS A 251 3.04 1.11 18.68
N ALA A 252 2.46 0.25 19.51
CA ALA A 252 3.03 -0.19 20.78
C ALA A 252 4.11 -1.26 20.62
N HIS A 253 4.43 -1.67 19.39
CA HIS A 253 5.39 -2.74 19.08
C HIS A 253 5.00 -4.10 19.67
N ASP A 254 3.69 -4.35 19.76
CA ASP A 254 3.17 -5.64 20.21
C ASP A 254 3.62 -6.75 19.25
N SER A 255 4.33 -7.74 19.79
CA SER A 255 4.98 -8.76 18.98
C SER A 255 3.99 -9.62 18.18
N VAL A 256 2.81 -9.94 18.74
CA VAL A 256 1.79 -10.73 18.03
C VAL A 256 1.20 -9.91 16.87
N ALA A 257 0.87 -8.64 17.11
CA ALA A 257 0.41 -7.74 16.06
C ALA A 257 1.45 -7.57 14.94
N LEU A 258 2.73 -7.45 15.30
CA LEU A 258 3.83 -7.36 14.34
C LEU A 258 4.03 -8.65 13.54
N VAL A 259 3.83 -9.84 14.14
CA VAL A 259 3.82 -11.10 13.40
C VAL A 259 2.69 -11.11 12.37
N ILE A 260 1.45 -10.76 12.76
CA ILE A 260 0.31 -10.68 11.83
C ILE A 260 0.62 -9.70 10.69
N LEU A 261 1.25 -8.57 11.01
CA LEU A 261 1.70 -7.59 10.02
C LEU A 261 2.77 -8.14 9.07
N ALA A 262 3.71 -8.96 9.55
CA ALA A 262 4.68 -9.64 8.70
C ALA A 262 4.01 -10.63 7.73
N TYR A 263 2.97 -11.35 8.16
CA TYR A 263 2.17 -12.21 7.29
C TYR A 263 1.45 -11.39 6.20
N TYR A 264 0.92 -10.22 6.54
CA TYR A 264 0.33 -9.30 5.57
C TYR A 264 1.33 -8.89 4.48
N TYR A 265 2.51 -8.43 4.87
CA TYR A 265 3.54 -8.04 3.90
C TYR A 265 4.02 -9.22 3.06
N ALA A 266 4.20 -10.39 3.68
CA ALA A 266 4.56 -11.59 2.94
C ALA A 266 3.52 -11.99 1.89
N ALA A 267 2.22 -11.87 2.21
CA ALA A 267 1.13 -12.09 1.26
C ALA A 267 1.21 -11.13 0.06
N VAL A 268 1.41 -9.83 0.34
CA VAL A 268 1.62 -8.82 -0.70
C VAL A 268 2.85 -9.15 -1.54
N GLY A 269 3.97 -9.53 -0.93
CA GLY A 269 5.18 -9.94 -1.64
C GLY A 269 4.96 -11.12 -2.58
N LEU A 270 4.14 -12.10 -2.19
CA LEU A 270 3.77 -13.22 -3.06
C LEU A 270 2.95 -12.76 -4.28
N ILE A 271 2.05 -11.79 -4.12
CA ILE A 271 1.32 -11.20 -5.25
C ILE A 271 2.28 -10.50 -6.20
N LEU A 272 3.14 -9.64 -5.65
CA LEU A 272 4.09 -8.84 -6.44
C LEU A 272 5.11 -9.71 -7.18
N SER A 273 5.49 -10.87 -6.63
CA SER A 273 6.40 -11.81 -7.30
C SER A 273 5.81 -12.51 -8.53
N GLN A 274 4.49 -12.53 -8.67
CA GLN A 274 3.81 -13.17 -9.79
C GLN A 274 3.59 -12.23 -10.97
N VAL A 275 3.91 -10.94 -10.82
CA VAL A 275 3.80 -9.94 -11.89
C VAL A 275 5.19 -9.46 -12.29
N ASN A 276 5.42 -9.27 -13.60
CA ASN A 276 6.73 -8.85 -14.15
C ASN A 276 7.04 -7.39 -13.80
N ASN A 277 7.37 -7.10 -12.54
CA ASN A 277 7.65 -5.76 -12.00
C ASN A 277 6.51 -4.72 -12.15
N LYS A 278 5.29 -5.17 -12.50
CA LYS A 278 4.07 -4.34 -12.42
C LYS A 278 3.89 -3.86 -10.98
N TRP A 279 3.34 -2.66 -10.78
CA TRP A 279 3.19 -2.03 -9.45
C TRP A 279 4.52 -1.75 -8.74
N TRP A 280 5.45 -1.13 -9.46
CA TRP A 280 6.78 -0.69 -8.98
C TRP A 280 6.74 -0.03 -7.58
N TRP A 281 5.65 0.69 -7.30
CA TRP A 281 5.43 1.45 -6.07
C TRP A 281 5.29 0.59 -4.81
N PHE A 282 5.16 -0.74 -4.90
CA PHE A 282 5.10 -1.57 -3.69
C PHE A 282 6.20 -2.63 -3.62
N GLN A 283 6.95 -2.84 -4.70
CA GLN A 283 7.87 -3.96 -4.91
C GLN A 283 8.85 -4.19 -3.75
N LYS A 284 9.51 -3.14 -3.25
CA LYS A 284 10.56 -3.28 -2.23
C LYS A 284 10.04 -3.37 -0.79
N LYS A 285 8.83 -2.87 -0.51
CA LYS A 285 8.35 -2.68 0.87
C LYS A 285 8.06 -4.01 1.60
N PRO A 286 7.41 -5.03 1.01
CA PRO A 286 7.17 -6.30 1.67
C PRO A 286 8.40 -6.92 2.33
N ARG A 287 9.49 -7.06 1.56
CA ARG A 287 10.73 -7.66 2.05
C ARG A 287 11.36 -6.81 3.15
N HIS A 288 11.41 -5.50 2.97
CA HIS A 288 11.93 -4.55 3.95
C HIS A 288 11.20 -4.65 5.29
N MET A 289 9.87 -4.67 5.25
CA MET A 289 9.04 -4.72 6.47
C MET A 289 9.16 -6.05 7.18
N VAL A 290 9.13 -7.19 6.48
CA VAL A 290 9.32 -8.51 7.10
C VAL A 290 10.69 -8.61 7.79
N GLN A 291 11.74 -8.07 7.17
CA GLN A 291 13.07 -8.06 7.75
C GLN A 291 13.12 -7.20 9.03
N ILE A 292 12.69 -5.94 8.96
CA ILE A 292 12.71 -5.01 10.10
C ILE A 292 11.87 -5.53 11.27
N ILE A 293 10.68 -6.09 10.97
CA ILE A 293 9.82 -6.67 12.01
C ILE A 293 10.57 -7.80 12.72
N GLY A 294 11.21 -8.70 11.97
CA GLY A 294 11.96 -9.81 12.55
C GLY A 294 13.17 -9.38 13.37
N GLU A 295 13.91 -8.38 12.91
CA GLU A 295 15.03 -7.80 13.66
C GLU A 295 14.55 -7.14 14.95
N HIS A 296 13.37 -6.52 14.93
CA HIS A 296 12.83 -5.79 16.07
C HIS A 296 12.25 -6.69 17.18
N ILE A 297 11.43 -7.68 16.83
CA ILE A 297 10.79 -8.57 17.83
C ILE A 297 11.75 -9.65 18.34
N GLY A 298 12.83 -9.92 17.61
CA GLY A 298 13.92 -10.78 18.02
C GLY A 298 13.67 -12.29 17.83
N PRO A 299 14.67 -13.12 18.17
CA PRO A 299 14.74 -14.52 17.77
C PRO A 299 13.71 -15.43 18.46
N ALA A 300 13.10 -14.97 19.57
CA ALA A 300 12.02 -15.71 20.24
C ALA A 300 10.79 -15.92 19.33
N TRP A 301 10.67 -15.11 18.27
CA TRP A 301 9.57 -15.18 17.31
C TRP A 301 9.96 -15.79 15.96
N ASP A 302 11.19 -16.31 15.82
CA ASP A 302 11.70 -16.80 14.53
C ASP A 302 10.81 -17.87 13.90
N ALA A 303 10.35 -18.85 14.70
CA ALA A 303 9.44 -19.90 14.23
C ALA A 303 8.14 -19.35 13.60
N TRP A 304 7.67 -18.20 14.09
CA TRP A 304 6.47 -17.52 13.58
C TRP A 304 6.75 -16.65 12.35
N LEU A 305 8.03 -16.34 12.10
CA LEU A 305 8.49 -15.54 10.96
C LEU A 305 9.10 -16.36 9.84
N ASP A 306 9.28 -17.67 10.01
CA ASP A 306 9.83 -18.56 8.98
C ASP A 306 9.03 -18.50 7.67
N TRP A 307 7.70 -18.59 7.74
CA TRP A 307 6.86 -18.48 6.55
C TRP A 307 6.93 -17.09 5.90
N PRO A 308 6.73 -15.97 6.64
CA PRO A 308 6.87 -14.64 6.07
C PRO A 308 8.23 -14.40 5.39
N ARG A 309 9.33 -14.82 6.02
CA ARG A 309 10.69 -14.71 5.48
C ARG A 309 10.86 -15.53 4.22
N ALA A 310 10.41 -16.78 4.20
CA ALA A 310 10.49 -17.64 3.03
C ALA A 310 9.67 -17.09 1.85
N ALA A 311 8.48 -16.53 2.13
CA ALA A 311 7.60 -15.94 1.13
C ALA A 311 8.26 -14.74 0.42
N VAL A 312 8.88 -13.82 1.16
CA VAL A 312 9.55 -12.63 0.56
C VAL A 312 10.94 -12.93 -0.01
N GLN A 313 11.55 -14.08 0.31
CA GLN A 313 12.82 -14.50 -0.30
C GLN A 313 12.65 -15.05 -1.71
N ARG A 314 11.56 -15.79 -1.98
CA ARG A 314 11.21 -16.29 -3.34
C ARG A 314 11.03 -15.17 -4.36
N TYR A 315 10.77 -13.96 -3.89
CA TYR A 315 10.66 -12.72 -4.65
C TYR A 315 12.02 -12.10 -5.02
N GLY A 316 13.05 -12.27 -4.19
CA GLY A 316 14.33 -11.57 -4.33
C GLY A 316 15.32 -12.14 -5.35
N THR A 317 14.98 -13.24 -6.03
CA THR A 317 15.87 -13.91 -7.01
C THR A 317 15.59 -13.53 -8.47
N ASN A 318 14.56 -12.73 -8.75
CA ASN A 318 14.15 -12.34 -10.10
C ASN A 318 14.23 -10.81 -10.36
N VAL A 319 14.98 -10.07 -9.55
CA VAL A 319 15.32 -8.66 -9.81
C VAL A 319 16.75 -8.59 -10.33
#